data_AF-A0A653JED2-F1
#
_entry.id   AF-A0A653JED2-F1
#
_cell.length_a   1.000
_cell.length_b   1.000
_cell.length_c   1.000
_cell.angle_alpha   90.00
_cell.angle_beta   90.00
_cell.angle_gamma   90.00
#
_symmetry.space_group_name_H-M   'P 1'
#
loop_
_entity.id
_entity.type
_entity.pdbx_description
1 polymer ?
#
loop_
_entity_poly.entity_id
_entity_poly.type
_entity_poly.pdbx_seq_one_letter_code
_entity_poly.pdbx_strand_id
1 'polypeptide(L)'
;MSTDNIGKPTNSESNVYLLDEHRQPSVVKAAPMPKLGTKEFHDLVLAAQESLRKITLASELAELQVATPIVVFHVSYGRNAWHSTWIARYTKNTLLRSRVEARSFIRARLKQGTSYRMTVMPGWHLAFSDNKSFLVTEINTSEPFKRLANPAFARKGITKRDALNLLKPDSEVWKAPIPRHDSIVVQETKRPASDFMTWSERTEHPSQVGTPGRYKRTIVGNQWWMSFDKGLTDYDISYFEAILEKLET
;
A
#
# COMPACT_ATOMS: atom_id res chain seq x y z
N MET A 1 -58.71 -41.59 7.50
CA MET A 1 -58.20 -40.22 7.28
C MET A 1 -56.68 -40.32 7.39
N SER A 2 -55.95 -40.84 6.39
CA SER A 2 -55.57 -40.24 5.09
C SER A 2 -54.80 -38.93 5.26
N THR A 3 -53.48 -39.02 5.08
CA THR A 3 -52.55 -38.21 4.26
C THR A 3 -51.14 -38.59 4.71
N ASP A 4 -50.08 -38.74 3.93
CA ASP A 4 -49.87 -39.10 2.53
C ASP A 4 -48.39 -39.50 2.46
N ASN A 5 -48.09 -40.52 1.66
CA ASN A 5 -46.73 -40.97 1.34
C ASN A 5 -46.14 -40.03 0.28
N ILE A 6 -45.03 -39.36 0.58
CA ILE A 6 -44.12 -38.76 -0.42
C ILE A 6 -42.70 -38.96 0.16
N GLY A 7 -41.96 -39.97 -0.27
CA GLY A 7 -41.20 -39.92 -1.52
C GLY A 7 -39.79 -39.39 -1.23
N LYS A 8 -38.85 -40.30 -0.90
CA LYS A 8 -37.42 -39.96 -0.80
C LYS A 8 -36.89 -39.59 -2.18
N PRO A 9 -36.31 -38.39 -2.39
CA PRO A 9 -35.55 -38.14 -3.60
C PRO A 9 -34.13 -38.69 -3.44
N THR A 10 -33.79 -39.47 -4.46
CA THR A 10 -32.49 -39.98 -4.86
C THR A 10 -31.49 -38.87 -5.18
N ASN A 11 -30.22 -39.19 -4.93
CA ASN A 11 -28.98 -38.61 -5.46
C ASN A 11 -29.14 -37.52 -6.54
N SER A 12 -28.66 -36.31 -6.24
CA SER A 12 -28.06 -35.44 -7.24
C SER A 12 -27.08 -34.46 -6.58
N GLU A 13 -25.79 -34.71 -6.83
CA GLU A 13 -24.75 -33.70 -7.05
C GLU A 13 -24.36 -32.81 -5.86
N SER A 14 -23.59 -33.41 -4.96
CA SER A 14 -22.50 -32.72 -4.28
C SER A 14 -21.49 -32.20 -5.32
N ASN A 15 -21.53 -30.90 -5.64
CA ASN A 15 -20.40 -30.22 -6.27
C ASN A 15 -19.25 -30.15 -5.26
N VAL A 16 -18.44 -31.21 -5.28
CA VAL A 16 -17.09 -31.23 -4.75
C VAL A 16 -16.26 -30.36 -5.68
N TYR A 17 -15.77 -29.21 -5.20
CA TYR A 17 -14.59 -28.61 -5.81
C TYR A 17 -13.42 -29.55 -5.50
N LEU A 18 -13.14 -30.45 -6.45
CA LEU A 18 -11.85 -31.13 -6.53
C LEU A 18 -10.80 -30.04 -6.70
N LEU A 19 -10.14 -29.69 -5.60
CA LEU A 19 -8.80 -29.15 -5.67
C LEU A 19 -7.94 -30.24 -6.30
N ASP A 20 -7.62 -30.05 -7.58
CA ASP A 20 -6.64 -30.86 -8.30
C ASP A 20 -5.24 -30.53 -7.74
N GLU A 21 -4.96 -31.04 -6.53
CA GLU A 21 -3.67 -30.94 -5.83
C GLU A 21 -2.66 -32.02 -6.29
N HIS A 22 -2.83 -32.59 -7.49
CA HIS A 22 -1.94 -33.61 -8.04
C HIS A 22 -1.31 -33.26 -9.38
N ARG A 23 -1.12 -31.97 -9.68
CA ARG A 23 0.05 -31.60 -10.48
C ARG A 23 1.28 -31.56 -9.58
N GLN A 24 1.93 -32.72 -9.43
CA GLN A 24 3.32 -32.73 -8.98
C GLN A 24 4.07 -31.67 -9.79
N PRO A 25 4.90 -30.80 -9.15
CA PRO A 25 5.79 -29.95 -9.91
C PRO A 25 6.58 -30.88 -10.80
N SER A 26 6.41 -30.76 -12.12
CA SER A 26 7.25 -31.46 -13.08
C SER A 26 8.67 -31.16 -12.65
N VAL A 27 9.36 -32.18 -12.12
CA VAL A 27 10.76 -32.11 -11.75
C VAL A 27 11.49 -31.90 -13.06
N VAL A 28 11.68 -30.62 -13.42
CA VAL A 28 12.63 -30.24 -14.44
C VAL A 28 13.95 -30.71 -13.87
N LYS A 29 14.42 -31.89 -14.32
CA LYS A 29 15.77 -32.36 -14.03
C LYS A 29 16.68 -31.19 -14.39
N ALA A 30 17.24 -30.54 -13.36
CA ALA A 30 18.22 -29.49 -13.58
C ALA A 30 19.29 -30.09 -14.48
N ALA A 31 19.49 -29.49 -15.66
CA ALA A 31 20.54 -29.92 -16.56
C ALA A 31 21.85 -29.98 -15.74
N PRO A 32 22.68 -31.04 -15.91
CA PRO A 32 23.94 -31.12 -15.18
C PRO A 32 24.71 -29.82 -15.45
N MET A 33 25.01 -29.08 -14.38
CA MET A 33 25.79 -27.86 -14.53
C MET A 33 27.12 -28.24 -15.21
N PRO A 34 27.50 -27.56 -16.30
CA PRO A 34 28.78 -27.80 -16.93
C PRO A 34 29.88 -27.65 -15.87
N LYS A 35 30.83 -28.59 -15.85
CA LYS A 35 32.02 -28.51 -14.99
C LYS A 35 32.92 -27.40 -15.52
N LEU A 36 32.52 -26.15 -15.28
CA LEU A 36 33.29 -24.96 -15.59
C LEU A 36 34.57 -24.98 -14.76
N GLY A 37 35.69 -24.62 -15.38
CA GLY A 37 36.93 -24.37 -14.64
C GLY A 37 36.74 -23.24 -13.63
N THR A 38 37.54 -23.20 -12.57
CA THR A 38 37.47 -22.15 -11.52
C THR A 38 37.52 -20.73 -12.09
N LYS A 39 38.29 -20.53 -13.17
CA LYS A 39 38.36 -19.27 -13.90
C LYS A 39 37.06 -18.94 -14.65
N GLU A 40 36.53 -19.89 -15.42
CA GLU A 40 35.31 -19.68 -16.20
C GLU A 40 34.08 -19.43 -15.31
N PHE A 41 34.01 -20.11 -14.15
CA PHE A 41 32.98 -19.84 -13.15
C PHE A 41 33.11 -18.43 -12.55
N HIS A 42 34.34 -17.98 -12.25
CA HIS A 42 34.59 -16.63 -11.74
C HIS A 42 34.19 -15.55 -12.76
N ASP A 43 34.58 -15.73 -14.02
CA ASP A 43 34.23 -14.81 -15.12
C ASP A 43 32.70 -14.73 -15.32
N LEU A 44 32.01 -15.86 -15.22
CA LEU A 44 30.55 -15.92 -15.30
C LEU A 44 29.87 -15.21 -14.11
N VAL A 45 30.41 -15.33 -12.90
CA VAL A 45 29.91 -14.59 -11.72
C VAL A 45 30.11 -13.09 -11.89
N LEU A 46 31.28 -12.64 -12.36
CA LEU A 46 31.55 -11.22 -12.63
C LEU A 46 30.60 -10.66 -13.69
N ALA A 47 30.41 -11.38 -14.80
CA ALA A 47 29.48 -10.98 -15.85
C ALA A 47 28.03 -10.89 -15.34
N ALA A 48 27.61 -11.82 -14.48
CA ALA A 48 26.28 -11.78 -13.85
C ALA A 48 26.13 -10.58 -12.89
N GLN A 49 27.15 -10.27 -12.09
CA GLN A 49 27.16 -9.10 -11.22
C GLN A 49 27.10 -7.79 -12.01
N GLU A 50 27.85 -7.69 -13.11
CA GLU A 50 27.82 -6.51 -13.98
C GLU A 50 26.46 -6.35 -14.65
N SER A 51 25.87 -7.45 -15.11
CA SER A 51 24.52 -7.46 -15.69
C SER A 51 23.47 -6.99 -14.67
N LEU A 52 23.50 -7.52 -13.44
CA LEU A 52 22.63 -7.08 -12.34
C LEU A 52 22.81 -5.60 -12.03
N ARG A 53 24.04 -5.10 -12.03
CA ARG A 53 24.34 -3.68 -11.81
C ARG A 53 23.75 -2.81 -12.92
N LYS A 54 23.90 -3.21 -14.19
CA LYS A 54 23.32 -2.51 -15.34
C LYS A 54 21.80 -2.47 -15.26
N ILE A 55 21.14 -3.59 -14.93
CA ILE A 55 19.68 -3.66 -14.76
C ILE A 55 19.21 -2.76 -13.61
N THR A 56 19.92 -2.79 -12.48
CA THR A 56 19.59 -1.97 -11.31
C THR A 56 19.68 -0.48 -11.64
N LEU A 57 20.77 -0.08 -12.29
CA LEU A 57 21.00 1.31 -12.69
C LEU A 57 19.99 1.78 -13.74
N ALA A 58 19.67 0.94 -14.73
CA ALA A 58 18.61 1.24 -15.70
C ALA A 58 17.25 1.41 -15.02
N SER A 59 16.94 0.58 -14.03
CA SER A 59 15.73 0.74 -13.20
C SER A 59 15.77 2.06 -12.41
N GLU A 60 16.88 2.41 -11.77
CA GLU A 60 17.01 3.68 -11.03
C GLU A 60 16.80 4.92 -11.92
N LEU A 61 17.24 4.85 -13.17
CA LEU A 61 17.09 5.91 -14.17
C LEU A 61 15.74 5.89 -14.89
N ALA A 62 14.86 4.94 -14.59
CA ALA A 62 13.53 4.88 -15.18
C ALA A 62 12.77 6.19 -14.90
N GLU A 63 12.20 6.78 -15.93
CA GLU A 63 11.55 8.08 -15.86
C GLU A 63 10.09 7.94 -15.40
N LEU A 64 9.63 8.91 -14.61
CA LEU A 64 8.24 9.01 -14.22
C LEU A 64 7.37 9.31 -15.44
N GLN A 65 6.43 8.40 -15.71
CA GLN A 65 5.48 8.49 -16.82
C GLN A 65 4.15 9.09 -16.36
N VAL A 66 3.68 8.68 -15.18
CA VAL A 66 2.38 9.07 -14.63
C VAL A 66 2.53 9.38 -13.15
N ALA A 67 1.97 10.52 -12.74
CA ALA A 67 1.72 10.85 -11.34
C ALA A 67 0.22 11.11 -11.20
N THR A 68 -0.48 10.24 -10.47
CA THR A 68 -1.93 10.36 -10.27
C THR A 68 -2.23 10.62 -8.80
N PRO A 69 -2.95 11.70 -8.46
CA PRO A 69 -3.42 11.93 -7.10
C PRO A 69 -4.54 10.95 -6.76
N ILE A 70 -4.39 10.25 -5.63
CA ILE A 70 -5.27 9.16 -5.20
C ILE A 70 -5.65 9.30 -3.74
N VAL A 71 -6.70 8.59 -3.35
CA VAL A 71 -7.06 8.34 -1.95
C VAL A 71 -6.42 7.02 -1.51
N VAL A 72 -5.69 7.05 -0.39
CA VAL A 72 -5.12 5.84 0.24
C VAL A 72 -5.74 5.57 1.60
N PHE A 73 -5.94 4.29 1.89
CA PHE A 73 -6.34 3.81 3.21
C PHE A 73 -5.12 3.29 3.92
N HIS A 74 -4.60 4.08 4.86
CA HIS A 74 -3.46 3.69 5.67
C HIS A 74 -3.89 3.01 6.96
N VAL A 75 -3.36 1.83 7.22
CA VAL A 75 -3.59 1.10 8.48
C VAL A 75 -2.35 1.16 9.37
N SER A 76 -2.50 1.70 10.56
CA SER A 76 -1.53 1.58 11.66
C SER A 76 -2.13 0.74 12.80
N TYR A 77 -1.29 0.25 13.70
CA TYR A 77 -1.74 -0.53 14.85
C TYR A 77 -0.92 -0.19 16.08
N GLY A 78 -1.44 -0.51 17.25
CA GLY A 78 -0.75 -0.29 18.51
C GLY A 78 -1.30 -1.18 19.61
N ARG A 79 -0.63 -1.18 20.75
CA ARG A 79 -1.17 -1.79 21.98
C ARG A 79 -1.68 -0.68 22.89
N ASN A 80 -2.86 -0.88 23.46
CA ASN A 80 -3.30 -0.05 24.57
C ASN A 80 -2.61 -0.61 25.82
N ALA A 81 -1.65 0.12 26.38
CA ALA A 81 -1.23 -0.11 27.75
C ALA A 81 -2.29 0.54 28.65
N TRP A 82 -2.88 -0.23 29.56
CA TRP A 82 -3.82 0.25 30.57
C TRP A 82 -3.11 1.39 31.34
N HIS A 83 -3.53 2.65 31.10
CA HIS A 83 -2.91 3.91 31.59
C HIS A 83 -1.63 4.44 30.92
N SER A 84 -1.21 4.03 29.71
CA SER A 84 -0.01 4.63 29.08
C SER A 84 -0.10 4.80 27.56
N THR A 85 0.51 5.89 27.08
CA THR A 85 0.68 6.39 25.70
C THR A 85 0.46 5.33 24.60
N TRP A 86 -0.49 5.56 23.70
CA TRP A 86 -0.66 4.71 22.52
C TRP A 86 0.59 4.81 21.63
N ILE A 87 1.34 3.72 21.53
CA ILE A 87 2.52 3.64 20.64
C ILE A 87 2.07 3.11 19.28
N ALA A 88 2.06 4.00 18.28
CA ALA A 88 1.82 3.66 16.89
C ALA A 88 2.91 2.72 16.37
N ARG A 89 2.51 1.66 15.68
CA ARG A 89 3.38 0.77 14.91
C ARG A 89 2.90 0.76 13.46
N TYR A 90 3.88 0.71 12.56
CA TYR A 90 3.68 0.67 11.12
C TYR A 90 4.15 -0.67 10.60
N THR A 91 3.34 -1.29 9.75
CA THR A 91 3.72 -2.49 9.00
C THR A 91 4.04 -2.12 7.56
N LYS A 92 4.77 -2.99 6.86
CA LYS A 92 4.86 -2.91 5.40
C LYS A 92 3.47 -3.15 4.79
N ASN A 93 3.25 -2.65 3.57
CA ASN A 93 2.04 -2.87 2.78
C ASN A 93 0.75 -2.35 3.45
N THR A 94 0.83 -1.15 4.04
CA THR A 94 -0.29 -0.53 4.78
C THR A 94 -1.07 0.49 3.96
N LEU A 95 -0.62 0.83 2.75
CA LEU A 95 -1.35 1.70 1.82
C LEU A 95 -2.26 0.82 0.97
N LEU A 96 -3.56 0.93 1.23
CA LEU A 96 -4.59 0.06 0.65
C LEU A 96 -5.55 0.89 -0.20
N ARG A 97 -6.14 0.27 -1.23
CA ARG A 97 -6.91 1.01 -2.25
C ARG A 97 -8.34 1.32 -1.82
N SER A 98 -8.84 0.56 -0.85
CA SER A 98 -10.24 0.63 -0.45
C SER A 98 -10.43 0.31 1.03
N ARG A 99 -11.56 0.79 1.56
CA ARG A 99 -12.03 0.44 2.91
C ARG A 99 -12.21 -1.07 3.09
N VAL A 100 -12.69 -1.77 2.06
CA VAL A 100 -12.93 -3.22 2.10
C VAL A 100 -11.60 -3.95 2.26
N GLU A 101 -10.60 -3.57 1.47
CA GLU A 101 -9.25 -4.13 1.56
C GLU A 101 -8.61 -3.83 2.91
N ALA A 102 -8.72 -2.60 3.42
CA ALA A 102 -8.25 -2.23 4.74
C ALA A 102 -8.89 -3.03 5.87
N ARG A 103 -10.19 -3.28 5.80
CA ARG A 103 -10.89 -4.17 6.74
C ARG A 103 -10.37 -5.59 6.66
N SER A 104 -10.19 -6.14 5.46
CA SER A 104 -9.65 -7.49 5.27
C SER A 104 -8.21 -7.60 5.79
N PHE A 105 -7.38 -6.58 5.53
CA PHE A 105 -6.00 -6.50 6.03
C PHE A 105 -5.94 -6.54 7.55
N ILE A 106 -6.81 -5.75 8.22
CA ILE A 106 -6.93 -5.71 9.67
C ILE A 106 -7.41 -7.07 10.20
N ARG A 107 -8.49 -7.62 9.63
CA ARG A 107 -9.10 -8.90 10.05
C ARG A 107 -8.10 -10.04 10.07
N ALA A 108 -7.30 -10.16 9.01
CA ALA A 108 -6.28 -11.20 8.89
C ALA A 108 -5.16 -11.10 9.96
N ARG A 109 -5.04 -9.98 10.67
CA ARG A 109 -3.96 -9.71 11.62
C ARG A 109 -4.48 -9.47 13.05
N LEU A 110 -5.78 -9.63 13.28
CA LEU A 110 -6.38 -9.37 14.58
C LEU A 110 -5.78 -10.27 15.67
N LYS A 111 -5.29 -9.63 16.74
CA LYS A 111 -4.80 -10.28 17.95
C LYS A 111 -5.36 -9.57 19.18
N GLN A 112 -5.60 -10.31 20.26
CA GLN A 112 -6.06 -9.76 21.53
C GLN A 112 -5.08 -8.68 22.03
N GLY A 113 -5.61 -7.62 22.63
CA GLY A 113 -4.81 -6.49 23.14
C GLY A 113 -4.21 -5.59 22.06
N THR A 114 -4.56 -5.79 20.78
CA THR A 114 -4.10 -4.94 19.67
C THR A 114 -5.23 -4.07 19.15
N SER A 115 -4.98 -2.77 19.07
CA SER A 115 -5.87 -1.78 18.47
C SER A 115 -5.36 -1.45 17.06
N TYR A 116 -6.25 -1.45 16.08
CA TYR A 116 -5.96 -1.02 14.72
C TYR A 116 -6.61 0.32 14.47
N ARG A 117 -5.90 1.17 13.73
CA ARG A 117 -6.36 2.46 13.27
C ARG A 117 -6.25 2.51 11.75
N MET A 118 -7.36 2.86 11.11
CA MET A 118 -7.40 3.15 9.69
C MET A 118 -7.55 4.65 9.51
N THR A 119 -6.78 5.23 8.60
CA THR A 119 -6.82 6.65 8.24
C THR A 119 -6.94 6.77 6.73
N VAL A 120 -7.88 7.58 6.26
CA VAL A 120 -8.02 7.94 4.84
C VAL A 120 -7.17 9.17 4.60
N MET A 121 -6.27 9.14 3.61
CA MET A 121 -5.29 10.20 3.39
C MET A 121 -5.10 10.46 1.89
N PRO A 122 -4.72 11.69 1.50
CA PRO A 122 -4.23 11.95 0.15
C PRO A 122 -2.92 11.19 -0.09
N GLY A 123 -2.73 10.78 -1.33
CA GLY A 123 -1.50 10.16 -1.78
C GLY A 123 -1.28 10.29 -3.26
N TRP A 124 -0.17 9.73 -3.72
CA TRP A 124 0.22 9.67 -5.11
C TRP A 124 0.42 8.24 -5.56
N HIS A 125 -0.05 7.92 -6.76
CA HIS A 125 0.41 6.79 -7.54
C HIS A 125 1.45 7.30 -8.54
N LEU A 126 2.68 6.78 -8.45
CA LEU A 126 3.80 7.12 -9.32
C LEU A 126 4.13 5.92 -10.18
N ALA A 127 3.97 6.01 -11.51
CA ALA A 127 4.32 4.95 -12.45
C ALA A 127 5.53 5.34 -13.30
N PHE A 128 6.53 4.45 -13.36
CA PHE A 128 7.80 4.67 -14.04
C PHE A 128 7.92 3.83 -15.32
N SER A 129 8.83 4.22 -16.22
CA SER A 129 9.03 3.55 -17.51
C SER A 129 9.53 2.10 -17.42
N ASP A 130 10.01 1.65 -16.25
CA ASP A 130 10.37 0.25 -16.00
C ASP A 130 9.22 -0.62 -15.49
N ASN A 131 7.97 -0.16 -15.66
CA ASN A 131 6.73 -0.82 -15.20
C ASN A 131 6.64 -0.99 -13.67
N LYS A 132 7.47 -0.28 -12.90
CA LYS A 132 7.30 -0.20 -11.45
C LYS A 132 6.38 0.95 -11.09
N SER A 133 5.61 0.75 -10.03
CA SER A 133 4.73 1.78 -9.51
C SER A 133 4.83 1.87 -8.00
N PHE A 134 4.61 3.06 -7.45
CA PHE A 134 4.72 3.34 -6.04
C PHE A 134 3.54 4.14 -5.54
N LEU A 135 3.04 3.77 -4.36
CA LEU A 135 2.09 4.55 -3.58
C LEU A 135 2.87 5.40 -2.59
N VAL A 136 2.51 6.67 -2.49
CA VAL A 136 3.19 7.64 -1.63
C VAL A 136 2.15 8.37 -0.80
N THR A 137 2.36 8.49 0.51
CA THR A 137 1.54 9.33 1.39
C THR A 137 2.34 9.81 2.58
N GLU A 138 2.00 10.97 3.12
CA GLU A 138 2.60 11.49 4.34
C GLU A 138 1.71 11.14 5.54
N ILE A 139 2.25 10.40 6.49
CA ILE A 139 1.51 9.97 7.69
C ILE A 139 1.72 10.93 8.84
N ASN A 140 0.81 10.92 9.81
CA ASN A 140 0.88 11.64 11.08
C ASN A 140 0.92 13.18 11.04
N THR A 141 0.83 13.77 9.87
CA THR A 141 0.59 15.21 9.67
C THR A 141 -0.91 15.49 9.48
N SER A 142 -1.37 16.69 9.84
CA SER A 142 -2.68 17.22 9.45
C SER A 142 -2.64 18.01 8.13
N GLU A 143 -1.43 18.28 7.63
CA GLU A 143 -1.17 19.11 6.44
C GLU A 143 -0.30 18.30 5.46
N PRO A 144 -0.90 17.36 4.73
CA PRO A 144 -0.16 16.40 3.92
C PRO A 144 0.53 17.09 2.74
N PHE A 145 1.80 16.76 2.55
CA PHE A 145 2.67 17.31 1.51
C PHE A 145 2.90 18.82 1.57
N LYS A 146 2.41 19.54 2.60
CA LYS A 146 2.64 20.98 2.79
C LYS A 146 4.13 21.34 2.74
N ARG A 147 4.99 20.45 3.24
CA ARG A 147 6.44 20.65 3.27
C ARG A 147 7.07 20.50 1.89
N LEU A 148 6.45 19.72 0.99
CA LEU A 148 6.83 19.56 -0.42
C LEU A 148 6.16 20.64 -1.29
N ALA A 149 6.35 21.92 -0.93
CA ALA A 149 5.71 23.07 -1.59
C ALA A 149 5.97 23.16 -3.11
N ASN A 150 7.03 22.49 -3.58
CA ASN A 150 7.30 22.20 -4.97
C ASN A 150 7.24 20.67 -5.19
N PRO A 151 6.22 20.15 -5.88
CA PRO A 151 6.03 18.71 -6.08
C PRO A 151 6.95 18.15 -7.19
N ALA A 152 8.25 18.44 -7.11
CA ALA A 152 9.22 18.01 -8.12
C ALA A 152 9.25 16.49 -8.32
N PHE A 153 8.92 15.72 -7.27
CA PHE A 153 8.81 14.25 -7.32
C PHE A 153 7.70 13.73 -8.25
N ALA A 154 6.70 14.56 -8.58
CA ALA A 154 5.56 14.22 -9.42
C ALA A 154 5.70 14.75 -10.85
N ARG A 155 6.82 15.41 -11.20
CA ARG A 155 7.04 15.96 -12.54
C ARG A 155 7.40 14.87 -13.53
N LYS A 156 6.72 14.83 -14.67
CA LYS A 156 7.01 13.89 -15.75
C LYS A 156 8.48 13.98 -16.17
N GLY A 157 9.11 12.83 -16.43
CA GLY A 157 10.52 12.75 -16.84
C GLY A 157 11.54 12.74 -15.70
N ILE A 158 11.13 12.99 -14.44
CA ILE A 158 12.05 12.80 -13.32
C ILE A 158 12.45 11.33 -13.19
N THR A 159 13.71 11.05 -12.86
CA THR A 159 14.14 9.66 -12.66
C THR A 159 13.53 9.08 -11.38
N LYS A 160 13.35 7.76 -11.35
CA LYS A 160 12.85 7.04 -10.17
C LYS A 160 13.73 7.29 -8.96
N ARG A 161 15.05 7.25 -9.14
CA ARG A 161 16.01 7.54 -8.08
C ARG A 161 15.77 8.94 -7.51
N ASP A 162 15.64 9.95 -8.36
CA ASP A 162 15.48 11.33 -7.91
C ASP A 162 14.11 11.56 -7.26
N ALA A 163 13.03 11.07 -7.86
CA ALA A 163 11.69 11.12 -7.24
C ALA A 163 11.67 10.49 -5.84
N LEU A 164 12.24 9.29 -5.69
CA LEU A 164 12.31 8.60 -4.40
C LEU A 164 13.25 9.30 -3.42
N ASN A 165 14.33 9.93 -3.89
CA ASN A 165 15.21 10.74 -3.05
C ASN A 165 14.50 11.99 -2.55
N LEU A 166 13.72 12.67 -3.40
CA LEU A 166 12.92 13.85 -3.01
C LEU A 166 11.87 13.53 -1.93
N LEU A 167 11.39 12.29 -1.90
CA LEU A 167 10.45 11.82 -0.89
C LEU A 167 11.10 11.43 0.43
N LYS A 168 12.45 11.43 0.52
CA LYS A 168 13.14 11.16 1.78
C LYS A 168 13.08 12.37 2.71
N PRO A 169 12.89 12.17 4.03
CA PRO A 169 12.80 13.26 5.00
C PRO A 169 13.99 14.22 5.04
N ASP A 170 15.17 13.81 4.53
CA ASP A 170 16.41 14.59 4.48
C ASP A 170 16.65 15.29 3.14
N SER A 171 15.72 15.20 2.18
CA SER A 171 15.89 15.88 0.89
C SER A 171 15.74 17.40 1.00
N GLU A 172 16.47 18.14 0.15
CA GLU A 172 16.45 19.62 0.09
C GLU A 172 15.06 20.22 -0.20
N VAL A 173 14.14 19.45 -0.79
CA VAL A 173 12.76 19.88 -0.98
C VAL A 173 11.96 19.92 0.33
N TRP A 174 12.47 19.28 1.38
CA TRP A 174 11.96 19.43 2.73
C TRP A 174 12.59 20.64 3.39
N LYS A 175 11.75 21.47 4.01
CA LYS A 175 12.23 22.56 4.86
C LYS A 175 12.98 21.94 6.07
N ALA A 176 14.27 22.30 6.20
CA ALA A 176 15.32 21.76 7.08
C ALA A 176 14.99 21.59 8.59
N PRO A 177 15.95 21.05 9.37
CA PRO A 177 16.08 19.65 9.74
C PRO A 177 15.25 19.36 11.00
N ILE A 178 14.01 18.89 10.84
CA ILE A 178 13.26 18.35 11.98
C ILE A 178 13.15 16.84 11.77
N PRO A 179 13.86 16.02 12.57
CA PRO A 179 13.51 14.62 12.61
C PRO A 179 12.12 14.50 13.26
N ARG A 180 11.28 13.59 12.77
CA ARG A 180 10.18 12.89 13.50
C ARG A 180 8.73 13.16 13.05
N HIS A 181 7.91 12.19 13.49
CA HIS A 181 6.46 12.00 13.41
C HIS A 181 5.90 11.85 12.00
N ASP A 182 6.26 12.71 11.05
CA ASP A 182 5.57 12.81 9.76
C ASP A 182 6.38 12.13 8.63
N SER A 183 6.32 10.80 8.59
CA SER A 183 7.08 10.04 7.59
C SER A 183 6.32 9.98 6.27
N ILE A 184 7.04 10.10 5.16
CA ILE A 184 6.50 9.60 3.89
C ILE A 184 6.60 8.08 3.89
N VAL A 185 5.46 7.45 3.65
CA VAL A 185 5.38 6.02 3.37
C VAL A 185 5.40 5.86 1.86
N VAL A 186 6.45 5.20 1.37
CA VAL A 186 6.55 4.75 -0.01
C VAL A 186 6.34 3.24 -0.04
N GLN A 187 5.43 2.77 -0.89
CA GLN A 187 5.10 1.36 -1.05
C GLN A 187 5.07 1.00 -2.52
N GLU A 188 5.91 0.05 -2.94
CA GLU A 188 5.82 -0.52 -4.29
C GLU A 188 4.47 -1.23 -4.50
N THR A 189 3.86 -1.04 -5.66
CA THR A 189 2.59 -1.66 -6.04
C THR A 189 2.66 -2.18 -7.47
N LYS A 190 2.00 -3.32 -7.70
CA LYS A 190 1.75 -3.86 -9.04
C LYS A 190 0.41 -3.39 -9.61
N ARG A 191 -0.33 -2.61 -8.83
CA ARG A 191 -1.69 -2.17 -9.17
C ARG A 191 -1.62 -0.91 -10.04
N PRO A 192 -2.42 -0.82 -11.11
CA PRO A 192 -2.54 0.40 -11.89
C PRO A 192 -3.23 1.50 -11.07
N ALA A 193 -3.06 2.76 -11.47
CA ALA A 193 -3.71 3.90 -10.81
C ALA A 193 -5.25 3.78 -10.81
N SER A 194 -5.84 3.16 -11.84
CA SER A 194 -7.27 2.93 -11.98
C SER A 194 -7.89 2.02 -10.90
N ASP A 195 -7.07 1.25 -10.17
CA ASP A 195 -7.56 0.42 -9.05
C ASP A 195 -7.81 1.26 -7.78
N PHE A 196 -7.42 2.54 -7.78
CA PHE A 196 -7.54 3.48 -6.68
C PHE A 196 -8.59 4.53 -6.99
N MET A 197 -9.30 4.97 -5.94
CA MET A 197 -10.15 6.16 -6.02
C MET A 197 -9.27 7.37 -6.29
N THR A 198 -9.60 8.14 -7.31
CA THR A 198 -8.89 9.39 -7.60
C THR A 198 -9.20 10.42 -6.52
N TRP A 199 -8.31 11.40 -6.35
CA TRP A 199 -8.53 12.45 -5.36
C TRP A 199 -9.76 13.34 -5.67
N SER A 200 -10.12 13.48 -6.94
CA SER A 200 -11.31 14.24 -7.39
C SER A 200 -12.61 13.50 -7.11
N GLU A 201 -12.60 12.17 -7.05
CA GLU A 201 -13.77 11.34 -6.75
C GLU A 201 -14.07 11.20 -5.24
N ARG A 202 -13.30 11.87 -4.38
CA ARG A 202 -13.57 11.86 -2.94
C ARG A 202 -14.93 12.51 -2.67
N THR A 203 -15.79 11.85 -1.90
CA THR A 203 -17.05 12.48 -1.44
C THR A 203 -16.81 13.17 -0.10
N GLU A 204 -17.75 13.96 0.42
CA GLU A 204 -17.67 14.50 1.80
C GLU A 204 -18.35 13.58 2.83
N HIS A 205 -18.94 12.46 2.37
CA HIS A 205 -19.82 11.64 3.21
C HIS A 205 -19.01 10.67 4.12
N PRO A 206 -19.15 10.72 5.46
CA PRO A 206 -18.34 9.92 6.40
C PRO A 206 -18.45 8.40 6.24
N SER A 207 -19.57 7.92 5.68
CA SER A 207 -19.79 6.49 5.41
C SER A 207 -19.23 6.04 4.06
N GLN A 208 -19.07 6.96 3.11
CA GLN A 208 -18.60 6.75 1.74
C GLN A 208 -17.24 7.45 1.56
N VAL A 209 -16.25 7.09 2.37
CA VAL A 209 -14.85 7.53 2.16
C VAL A 209 -14.76 9.05 1.96
N GLY A 210 -15.25 9.83 2.92
CA GLY A 210 -15.37 11.27 2.70
C GLY A 210 -14.84 12.19 3.77
N THR A 211 -14.13 11.66 4.75
CA THR A 211 -13.40 12.54 5.64
C THR A 211 -12.09 11.85 6.02
N PRO A 212 -10.95 12.47 5.72
CA PRO A 212 -9.70 12.12 6.36
C PRO A 212 -9.94 12.08 7.87
N GLY A 213 -9.84 10.91 8.48
CA GLY A 213 -10.30 10.77 9.86
C GLY A 213 -9.85 9.47 10.50
N ARG A 214 -9.94 9.43 11.82
CA ARG A 214 -9.42 8.33 12.64
C ARG A 214 -10.53 7.33 12.92
N TYR A 215 -10.38 6.13 12.41
CA TYR A 215 -11.25 5.01 12.77
C TYR A 215 -10.57 4.16 13.83
N LYS A 216 -11.19 4.04 15.01
CA LYS A 216 -10.71 3.21 16.12
C LYS A 216 -11.58 1.95 16.22
N ARG A 217 -10.94 0.81 16.46
CA ARG A 217 -11.66 -0.39 16.88
C ARG A 217 -11.87 -0.38 18.39
N THR A 218 -13.12 -0.60 18.81
CA THR A 218 -13.49 -0.87 20.21
C THR A 218 -14.18 -2.23 20.26
N ILE A 219 -13.75 -3.09 21.19
CA ILE A 219 -14.44 -4.35 21.47
C ILE A 219 -15.42 -4.07 22.61
N VAL A 220 -16.71 -4.31 22.38
CA VAL A 220 -17.76 -4.19 23.41
C VAL A 220 -18.49 -5.53 23.44
N GLY A 221 -18.28 -6.29 24.53
CA GLY A 221 -18.70 -7.70 24.60
C GLY A 221 -17.95 -8.59 23.60
N ASN A 222 -18.67 -9.49 22.92
CA ASN A 222 -18.13 -10.36 21.85
C ASN A 222 -18.23 -9.74 20.45
N GLN A 223 -18.72 -8.51 20.33
CA GLN A 223 -18.89 -7.81 19.06
C GLN A 223 -17.85 -6.70 18.90
N TRP A 224 -17.42 -6.49 17.67
CA TRP A 224 -16.44 -5.47 17.33
C TRP A 224 -17.16 -4.26 16.74
N TRP A 225 -16.79 -3.08 17.23
CA TRP A 225 -17.30 -1.81 16.78
C TRP A 225 -16.15 -1.00 16.18
N MET A 226 -16.46 -0.24 15.14
CA MET A 226 -15.56 0.75 14.58
C MET A 226 -16.14 2.11 14.91
N SER A 227 -15.52 2.83 15.84
CA SER A 227 -15.89 4.19 16.17
C SER A 227 -15.10 5.17 15.31
N PHE A 228 -15.79 6.17 14.77
CA PHE A 228 -15.14 7.32 14.16
C PHE A 228 -14.82 8.32 15.27
N ASP A 229 -13.55 8.70 15.38
CA ASP A 229 -13.12 9.72 16.33
C ASP A 229 -13.20 11.09 15.65
N LYS A 230 -14.26 11.84 15.96
CA LYS A 230 -14.50 13.21 15.47
C LYS A 230 -13.55 14.25 16.07
N GLY A 231 -12.76 13.88 17.08
CA GLY A 231 -12.00 14.83 17.93
C GLY A 231 -10.68 15.32 17.36
N LEU A 232 -10.26 14.85 16.17
CA LEU A 232 -9.13 15.43 15.47
C LEU A 232 -9.61 16.05 14.18
N THR A 233 -9.47 17.38 14.14
CA THR A 233 -9.63 18.27 12.99
C THR A 233 -9.35 17.56 11.68
N ASP A 234 -10.29 17.68 10.76
CA ASP A 234 -10.17 17.29 9.37
C ASP A 234 -8.79 17.71 8.83
N TYR A 235 -8.18 16.87 7.99
CA TYR A 235 -6.91 17.22 7.36
C TYR A 235 -7.08 18.55 6.61
N ASP A 236 -6.16 19.50 6.79
CA ASP A 236 -6.09 20.67 5.93
C ASP A 236 -5.49 20.23 4.59
N ILE A 237 -6.40 19.97 3.65
CA ILE A 237 -6.07 19.50 2.31
C ILE A 237 -5.73 20.65 1.34
N SER A 238 -5.86 21.91 1.77
CA SER A 238 -5.65 23.08 0.91
C SER A 238 -4.26 23.07 0.26
N TYR A 239 -3.24 22.58 0.99
CA TYR A 239 -1.89 22.44 0.47
C TYR A 239 -1.76 21.34 -0.58
N PHE A 240 -2.47 20.23 -0.39
CA PHE A 240 -2.48 19.16 -1.38
C PHE A 240 -3.17 19.64 -2.66
N GLU A 241 -4.28 20.37 -2.55
CA GLU A 241 -4.97 20.96 -3.70
C GLU A 241 -4.11 22.01 -4.42
N ALA A 242 -3.41 22.87 -3.68
CA ALA A 242 -2.46 23.82 -4.28
C ALA A 242 -1.28 23.13 -5.00
N ILE A 243 -0.89 21.92 -4.57
CA ILE A 243 0.08 21.09 -5.29
C ILE A 243 -0.52 20.58 -6.61
N LEU A 244 -1.78 20.15 -6.61
CA LEU A 244 -2.46 19.69 -7.83
C LEU A 244 -2.55 20.81 -8.87
N GLU A 245 -2.99 21.99 -8.43
CA GLU A 245 -3.09 23.18 -9.30
C GLU A 245 -1.75 23.51 -9.97
N LYS A 246 -0.64 23.45 -9.22
CA LYS A 246 0.73 23.67 -9.75
C LYS A 246 1.22 22.60 -10.72
N LEU A 247 0.64 21.41 -10.70
CA LEU A 247 1.02 20.31 -11.62
C LEU A 247 0.17 20.32 -12.89
N GLU A 248 -0.97 21.01 -12.88
CA GLU A 248 -1.85 21.22 -14.05
C GLU A 248 -1.39 22.40 -14.93
N THR A 249 -0.66 23.38 -14.35
CA THR A 249 -0.02 24.51 -15.04
C THR A 249 1.35 24.17 -15.62
#